data_AF-A0A526XMN4-F1
#
_entry.id   AF-A0A526XMN4-F1
#
_cell.length_a   1.000
_cell.length_b   1.000
_cell.length_c   1.000
_cell.angle_alpha   90.00
_cell.angle_beta   90.00
_cell.angle_gamma   90.00
#
_symmetry.space_group_name_H-M   'P 1'
#
loop_
_entity.id
_entity.type
_entity.pdbx_description
1 polymer ?
#
loop_
_entity_poly.entity_id
_entity_poly.type
_entity_poly.pdbx_seq_one_letter_code
_entity_poly.pdbx_strand_id
1 'polypeptide(L)' 'VPERLAVVGGGYIGLELGIAFAKLGAKVSVVEALPRVLAQYDAELTRPVVKRLTELGIEVIDEDAWLARI' A
#
# COMPACT_ATOMS: atom_id res chain seq x y z
N VAL A 1 -1.28 -16.64 9.55
CA VAL A 1 -1.14 -15.82 8.32
C VAL A 1 0.22 -16.08 7.69
N PRO A 2 0.45 -15.79 6.40
CA PRO A 2 1.79 -15.92 5.81
C PRO A 2 2.79 -15.00 6.49
N GLU A 3 4.08 -15.37 6.50
CA GLU A 3 5.15 -14.53 7.03
C GLU A 3 5.33 -13.24 6.20
N ARG A 4 5.21 -13.37 4.87
CA ARG A 4 5.30 -12.29 3.89
C ARG A 4 4.14 -12.38 2.91
N LEU A 5 3.54 -11.24 2.55
CA LEU A 5 2.46 -11.14 1.59
C LEU A 5 2.75 -9.99 0.62
N ALA A 6 2.78 -10.29 -0.67
CA ALA A 6 2.76 -9.29 -1.73
C ALA A 6 1.32 -9.10 -2.22
N VAL A 7 0.85 -7.86 -2.24
CA VAL A 7 -0.42 -7.46 -2.85
C VAL A 7 -0.10 -6.74 -4.15
N VAL A 8 -0.61 -7.24 -5.28
CA VAL A 8 -0.45 -6.60 -6.59
C VAL A 8 -1.73 -5.85 -6.92
N GLY A 9 -1.62 -4.53 -7.02
CA GLY A 9 -2.74 -3.58 -7.17
C GLY A 9 -3.03 -2.81 -5.88
N GLY A 10 -2.87 -1.49 -5.93
CA GLY A 10 -3.08 -0.51 -4.86
C GLY A 10 -4.48 0.09 -4.83
N GLY A 11 -5.47 -0.61 -5.39
CA GLY A 11 -6.90 -0.27 -5.25
C GLY A 11 -7.46 -0.60 -3.86
N TYR A 12 -8.70 -0.18 -3.58
CA TYR A 12 -9.29 -0.33 -2.25
C TYR A 12 -9.33 -1.78 -1.76
N ILE A 13 -9.64 -2.74 -2.64
CA ILE A 13 -9.67 -4.18 -2.30
C ILE A 13 -8.28 -4.66 -1.84
N GLY A 14 -7.23 -4.32 -2.59
CA GLY A 14 -5.86 -4.71 -2.28
C GLY A 14 -5.41 -4.12 -0.95
N LEU A 15 -5.73 -2.86 -0.69
CA LEU A 15 -5.40 -2.19 0.56
C LEU A 15 -6.16 -2.77 1.76
N GLU A 16 -7.46 -3.05 1.63
CA GLU A 16 -8.26 -3.65 2.70
C GLU A 16 -7.70 -5.01 3.12
N LEU A 17 -7.40 -5.88 2.15
CA LEU A 17 -6.79 -7.18 2.41
C LEU A 17 -5.38 -7.03 2.98
N GLY A 18 -4.55 -6.15 2.41
CA GLY A 18 -3.21 -5.87 2.90
C GLY A 18 -3.21 -5.41 4.36
N ILE A 19 -4.10 -4.49 4.72
CA ILE A 19 -4.28 -4.02 6.11
C ILE A 19 -4.73 -5.16 7.02
N ALA A 20 -5.68 -5.98 6.59
CA ALA A 20 -6.15 -7.12 7.38
C ALA A 20 -5.00 -8.10 7.69
N PHE A 21 -4.19 -8.45 6.68
CA PHE A 21 -3.04 -9.34 6.86
C PHE A 21 -1.92 -8.71 7.69
N ALA A 22 -1.65 -7.42 7.52
CA ALA A 22 -0.67 -6.69 8.34
C ALA A 22 -1.06 -6.69 9.82
N LYS A 23 -2.34 -6.43 10.14
CA LYS A 23 -2.87 -6.50 11.51
C LYS A 23 -2.79 -7.91 12.12
N LEU A 24 -2.82 -8.94 11.29
CA LEU A 24 -2.65 -10.33 11.71
C LEU A 24 -1.17 -10.75 11.84
N GLY A 25 -0.22 -9.85 11.52
CA GLY A 25 1.22 -10.05 11.72
C GLY A 25 2.00 -10.42 10.46
N ALA A 26 1.38 -10.41 9.27
CA ALA A 26 2.13 -10.60 8.03
C ALA A 26 2.97 -9.36 7.69
N LYS A 27 4.17 -9.55 7.14
CA LYS A 27 4.91 -8.46 6.48
C LYS A 27 4.30 -8.24 5.11
N VAL A 28 3.70 -7.07 4.89
CA VAL A 28 2.94 -6.79 3.66
C VAL A 28 3.67 -5.75 2.81
N SER A 29 3.81 -6.05 1.53
CA SER A 29 4.21 -5.08 0.50
C SER A 29 3.08 -4.95 -0.53
N VAL A 30 2.72 -3.71 -0.88
CA VAL A 30 1.73 -3.37 -1.91
C VAL A 30 2.47 -2.83 -3.13
N VAL A 31 2.28 -3.46 -4.28
CA VAL A 31 2.87 -3.04 -5.56
C VAL A 31 1.78 -2.43 -6.43
N GLU A 32 1.97 -1.20 -6.86
CA GLU A 32 1.08 -0.45 -7.73
C GLU A 32 1.86 0.06 -8.95
N ALA A 33 1.26 -0.07 -10.14
CA ALA A 33 1.87 0.36 -11.39
C ALA A 33 1.57 1.84 -11.71
N LEU A 34 0.54 2.41 -11.12
CA LEU A 34 0.19 3.81 -11.22
C LEU A 34 1.08 4.70 -10.33
N PRO A 35 1.07 6.03 -10.52
CA PRO A 35 1.85 6.98 -9.71
C PRO A 35 1.69 6.78 -8.20
N ARG A 36 0.48 6.44 -7.74
CA ARG A 36 0.16 6.19 -6.33
C ARG A 36 -0.91 5.13 -6.14
N VAL A 37 -0.95 4.53 -4.96
CA VAL A 37 -2.12 3.77 -4.50
C VAL A 37 -3.37 4.66 -4.50
N LEU A 38 -4.54 4.07 -4.75
CA LEU A 38 -5.82 4.79 -4.86
C LEU A 38 -5.76 5.96 -5.88
N ALA A 39 -5.00 5.84 -6.96
CA ALA A 39 -4.84 6.89 -7.98
C ALA A 39 -6.15 7.43 -8.59
N GLN A 40 -7.23 6.66 -8.53
CA GLN A 40 -8.56 7.07 -9.00
C GLN A 40 -9.28 8.07 -8.08
N TYR A 41 -8.79 8.27 -6.86
CA TYR A 41 -9.36 9.18 -5.86
C TYR A 41 -8.49 10.42 -5.69
N ASP A 42 -9.05 11.52 -5.21
CA ASP A 42 -8.28 12.74 -4.95
C ASP A 42 -7.09 12.51 -4.00
N ALA A 43 -5.94 13.15 -4.28
CA ALA A 43 -4.71 12.96 -3.51
C ALA A 43 -4.90 13.36 -2.04
N GLU A 44 -5.56 14.47 -1.75
CA GLU A 44 -5.78 14.95 -0.39
C GLU A 44 -6.65 13.97 0.42
N LEU A 45 -7.61 13.32 -0.24
CA LEU A 45 -8.47 12.30 0.40
C LEU A 45 -7.70 11.01 0.72
N THR A 46 -6.70 10.66 -0.09
CA THR A 46 -5.93 9.40 0.07
C THR A 46 -4.71 9.57 0.97
N ARG A 47 -4.19 10.79 1.18
CA ARG A 47 -3.03 11.07 2.04
C ARG A 47 -3.12 10.45 3.44
N PRO A 48 -4.24 10.55 4.18
CA PRO A 48 -4.36 9.91 5.49
C PRO A 48 -4.27 8.39 5.42
N VAL A 49 -4.77 7.78 4.34
CA VAL A 49 -4.72 6.33 4.12
C VAL A 49 -3.27 5.89 3.92
N VAL A 50 -2.53 6.56 3.02
CA VAL A 50 -1.12 6.25 2.76
C VAL A 50 -0.29 6.38 4.03
N LYS A 51 -0.49 7.47 4.79
CA LYS A 51 0.17 7.65 6.10
C LYS A 51 -0.12 6.47 7.03
N ARG A 52 -1.37 6.01 7.09
CA ARG A 52 -1.77 4.89 7.95
C ARG A 52 -1.17 3.56 7.50
N LEU A 53 -1.00 3.33 6.20
CA LEU A 53 -0.31 2.16 5.67
C LEU A 53 1.14 2.11 6.16
N THR A 54 1.86 3.24 6.07
CA THR A 54 3.24 3.36 6.57
C THR A 54 3.32 3.12 8.08
N GLU A 55 2.40 3.68 8.87
CA GLU A 55 2.33 3.45 10.32
C GLU A 55 2.04 1.99 10.70
N LEU A 56 1.36 1.24 9.82
CA LEU A 56 1.13 -0.20 9.98
C LEU A 56 2.32 -1.06 9.51
N GLY A 57 3.41 -0.42 9.05
CA GLY A 57 4.59 -1.12 8.53
C GLY A 57 4.34 -1.79 7.18
N ILE A 58 3.32 -1.36 6.44
CA ILE A 58 3.04 -1.83 5.08
C ILE A 58 3.98 -1.07 4.15
N GLU A 59 4.77 -1.80 3.37
CA GLU A 59 5.62 -1.21 2.34
C GLU A 59 4.77 -0.92 1.10
N VAL A 60 4.80 0.33 0.63
CA VAL A 60 4.11 0.74 -0.60
C VAL A 60 5.16 0.98 -1.68
N ILE A 61 4.97 0.32 -2.82
CA ILE A 61 5.84 0.36 -3.99
C ILE A 61 4.97 0.79 -5.17
N ASP A 62 4.80 2.10 -5.33
CA ASP A 62 4.20 2.74 -6.49
C ASP A 62 5.28 3.45 -7.33
N GLU A 63 4.91 3.99 -8.49
CA GLU A 63 5.86 4.68 -9.37
C GLU A 63 6.51 5.89 -8.68
N ASP A 64 5.75 6.70 -7.92
CA ASP A 64 6.28 7.85 -7.19
C ASP A 64 7.32 7.41 -6.15
N ALA A 65 7.02 6.37 -5.36
CA ALA A 65 7.95 5.83 -4.37
C ALA A 65 9.19 5.18 -5.01
N TRP A 66 9.06 4.59 -6.20
CA TRP A 66 10.19 4.00 -6.91
C TRP A 66 11.13 5.07 -7.46
N LEU A 67 10.57 6.13 -8.06
CA LEU A 67 11.33 7.27 -8.57
C LEU A 67 11.99 8.08 -7.45
N ALA A 68 11.40 8.16 -6.26
CA ALA A 68 12.02 8.82 -5.10
C ALA A 68 13.26 8.09 -4.54
N ARG A 69 13.55 6.86 -5.01
CA ARG A 69 14.68 6.03 -4.54
C ARG A 69 15.89 6.08 -5.48
N ILE A 70 15.78 6.72 -6.64
CA ILE A 70 16.86 6.96 -7.61
C ILE A 70 17.31 8.42 -7.57
#